data_AF-A0A1G2HXM8-F1
#
_entry.id   AF-A0A1G2HXM8-F1
#
_cell.length_a   1.000
_cell.length_b   1.000
_cell.length_c   1.000
_cell.angle_alpha   90.00
_cell.angle_beta   90.00
_cell.angle_gamma   90.00
#
_symmetry.space_group_name_H-M   'P 1'
#
loop_
_entity.id
_entity.type
_entity.pdbx_description
1 polymer ?
#
loop_
_entity_poly.entity_id
_entity_poly.type
_entity_poly.pdbx_seq_one_letter_code
_entity_poly.pdbx_strand_id
1 'polypeptide(L)'
;MAVAPNANIGLVAGTTPGIDPRFAQVFSRNKISGKYLDINHNLVIELKNLGLWDMVKGKIIELQGDISSIDQIPLHIREIYKTSFSVSPYAFIEVAARAQKWVDQALSRNMYLDDRDIEKTMDIYFSGWRKGLKSTYYLHMKPRHTAEQSTVAVNKSAKLGKTGFASVFRKSEEVPMQINEQRVEEVVGVTKEASQESVELPQEEITDQKPIEEPISTKGFGMVKTVSQQIFSKVQTQLPEPEKENHEHYQTKIIEGKTYKIHMPSDPQEKFLCDGCQ
;
A
#
# COMPACT_ATOMS: atom_id res chain seq x y z
N MET A 1 5.44 26.12 -6.45
CA MET A 1 4.44 25.32 -5.74
C MET A 1 5.02 24.01 -5.22
N ALA A 2 4.79 23.72 -3.94
CA ALA A 2 5.07 22.45 -3.29
C ALA A 2 3.83 22.00 -2.50
N VAL A 3 3.61 20.69 -2.38
CA VAL A 3 2.52 20.13 -1.56
C VAL A 3 3.12 19.52 -0.30
N ALA A 4 3.17 20.33 0.76
CA ALA A 4 3.68 19.93 2.06
C ALA A 4 2.61 19.24 2.93
N PRO A 5 3.00 18.48 3.97
CA PRO A 5 2.06 17.95 4.93
C PRO A 5 1.35 19.08 5.66
N ASN A 6 0.04 18.95 5.84
CA ASN A 6 -0.79 19.99 6.46
C ASN A 6 -1.52 19.47 7.71
N ALA A 7 -0.96 18.49 8.42
CA ALA A 7 -1.64 17.75 9.50
C ALA A 7 -2.31 18.66 10.55
N ASN A 8 -1.60 19.68 11.05
CA ASN A 8 -2.15 20.59 12.06
C ASN A 8 -3.21 21.53 11.47
N ILE A 9 -2.93 22.18 10.34
CA ILE A 9 -3.88 23.13 9.74
C ILE A 9 -5.11 22.41 9.15
N GLY A 10 -4.96 21.18 8.66
CA GLY A 10 -6.05 20.33 8.21
C GLY A 10 -6.94 19.91 9.38
N LEU A 11 -6.37 19.66 10.55
CA LEU A 11 -7.16 19.43 11.76
C LEU A 11 -7.96 20.68 12.18
N VAL A 12 -7.34 21.86 12.12
CA VAL A 12 -8.01 23.15 12.40
C VAL A 12 -9.13 23.41 11.38
N ALA A 13 -8.89 23.12 10.11
CA ALA A 13 -9.86 23.30 9.03
C ALA A 13 -10.92 22.18 8.95
N GLY A 14 -10.77 21.08 9.71
CA GLY A 14 -11.66 19.93 9.63
C GLY A 14 -11.55 19.12 8.34
N THR A 15 -10.42 19.18 7.63
CA THR A 15 -10.18 18.49 6.35
C THR A 15 -9.27 17.27 6.50
N THR A 16 -9.19 16.44 5.45
CA THR A 16 -8.18 15.39 5.36
C THR A 16 -6.78 16.00 5.14
N PRO A 17 -5.71 15.33 5.62
CA PRO A 17 -4.37 15.83 5.44
C PRO A 17 -3.82 15.57 4.02
N GLY A 18 -3.07 16.53 3.50
CA GLY A 18 -2.37 16.49 2.23
C GLY A 18 -3.30 16.18 1.07
N ILE A 19 -2.85 15.25 0.23
CA ILE A 19 -3.61 14.66 -0.87
C ILE A 19 -3.95 13.19 -0.58
N ASP A 20 -3.94 12.83 0.70
CA ASP A 20 -4.18 11.47 1.15
C ASP A 20 -5.68 11.24 1.35
N PRO A 21 -6.20 10.04 0.98
CA PRO A 21 -7.49 9.59 1.45
C PRO A 21 -7.51 9.55 2.98
N ARG A 22 -8.72 9.48 3.52
CA ARG A 22 -8.89 9.37 4.96
C ARG A 22 -8.30 8.04 5.44
N PHE A 23 -7.39 8.12 6.42
CA PHE A 23 -6.71 6.95 7.00
C PHE A 23 -7.68 5.84 7.42
N ALA A 24 -8.76 6.21 8.10
CA ALA A 24 -9.88 5.35 8.47
C ALA A 24 -11.17 6.18 8.59
N GLN A 25 -12.33 5.57 8.37
CA GLN A 25 -13.60 6.29 8.54
C GLN A 25 -13.92 6.58 10.01
N VAL A 26 -13.37 5.79 10.94
CA VAL A 26 -13.48 5.96 12.38
C VAL A 26 -12.12 5.67 13.02
N PHE A 27 -11.64 6.57 13.87
CA PHE A 27 -10.43 6.34 14.68
C PHE A 27 -10.49 7.07 16.01
N SER A 28 -9.68 6.65 16.99
CA SER A 28 -9.63 7.25 18.32
C SER A 28 -8.51 8.28 18.42
N ARG A 29 -8.80 9.41 19.06
CA ARG A 29 -7.83 10.46 19.43
C ARG A 29 -7.74 10.55 20.94
N ASN A 30 -6.52 10.55 21.45
CA ASN A 30 -6.24 10.84 22.84
C ASN A 30 -6.17 12.36 23.03
N LYS A 31 -7.00 12.90 23.93
CA LYS A 31 -6.92 14.26 24.44
C LYS A 31 -6.61 14.21 25.93
N ILE A 32 -6.21 15.34 26.51
CA ILE A 32 -5.98 15.47 27.96
C ILE A 32 -7.23 15.03 28.75
N SER A 33 -8.42 15.29 28.20
CA SER A 33 -9.72 14.92 28.79
C SER A 33 -10.19 13.50 28.48
N GLY A 34 -9.35 12.63 27.89
CA GLY A 34 -9.69 11.23 27.60
C GLY A 34 -9.64 10.85 26.12
N LYS A 35 -10.21 9.68 25.78
CA LYS A 35 -10.25 9.14 24.42
C LYS A 35 -11.55 9.52 23.71
N TYR A 36 -11.44 10.06 22.50
CA TYR A 36 -12.58 10.51 21.70
C TYR A 36 -12.55 9.84 20.34
N LEU A 37 -13.71 9.37 19.86
CA LEU A 37 -13.84 8.85 18.51
C LEU A 37 -14.02 10.00 17.52
N ASP A 38 -13.17 10.02 16.49
CA ASP A 38 -13.29 10.87 15.31
C ASP A 38 -13.92 10.03 14.19
N ILE A 39 -15.11 10.44 13.76
CA ILE A 39 -15.92 9.74 12.76
C ILE A 39 -16.05 10.65 11.54
N ASN A 40 -15.96 10.08 10.33
CA ASN A 40 -16.20 10.83 9.10
C ASN A 40 -17.66 11.31 9.01
N HIS A 41 -17.88 12.61 9.27
CA HIS A 41 -19.19 13.24 9.23
C HIS A 41 -19.91 13.06 7.88
N ASN A 42 -19.18 13.04 6.76
CA ASN A 42 -19.78 12.86 5.43
C ASN A 42 -20.43 11.47 5.31
N LEU A 43 -19.71 10.43 5.75
CA LEU A 43 -20.23 9.06 5.79
C LEU A 43 -21.45 8.95 6.71
N VAL A 44 -21.42 9.60 7.88
CA VAL A 44 -22.57 9.58 8.82
C VAL A 44 -23.80 10.19 8.17
N ILE A 45 -23.66 11.35 7.52
CA ILE A 45 -24.77 12.04 6.85
C ILE A 45 -25.36 11.13 5.77
N GLU A 46 -24.53 10.55 4.92
CA GLU A 46 -24.99 9.70 3.82
C GLU A 46 -25.70 8.43 4.32
N LEU A 47 -25.14 7.76 5.34
CA LEU A 47 -25.77 6.60 5.96
C LEU A 47 -27.06 6.95 6.71
N LYS A 48 -27.19 8.15 7.27
CA LYS A 48 -28.44 8.62 7.89
C LYS A 48 -29.51 8.90 6.84
N ASN A 49 -29.14 9.51 5.70
CA ASN A 49 -30.05 9.74 4.59
C ASN A 49 -30.60 8.43 4.01
N LEU A 50 -29.80 7.36 4.04
CA LEU A 50 -30.21 6.01 3.65
C LEU A 50 -30.94 5.22 4.77
N GLY A 51 -31.08 5.78 5.98
CA GLY A 51 -31.67 5.08 7.13
C GLY A 51 -30.84 3.90 7.65
N LEU A 52 -29.56 3.80 7.27
CA LEU A 52 -28.67 2.68 7.60
C LEU A 52 -27.82 2.92 8.84
N TRP A 53 -27.61 4.18 9.25
CA TRP A 53 -26.63 4.57 10.27
C TRP A 53 -26.73 3.75 11.57
N ASP A 54 -27.92 3.66 12.17
CA ASP A 54 -28.09 2.97 13.44
C ASP A 54 -27.86 1.45 13.36
N MET A 55 -28.08 0.87 12.18
CA MET A 55 -27.84 -0.56 11.92
C MET A 55 -26.34 -0.86 11.77
N VAL A 56 -25.59 0.02 11.11
CA VAL A 56 -24.20 -0.26 10.73
C VAL A 56 -23.15 0.35 11.66
N LYS A 57 -23.48 1.39 12.45
CA LYS A 57 -22.49 2.11 13.29
C LYS A 57 -21.65 1.21 14.19
N GLY A 58 -22.25 0.18 14.78
CA GLY A 58 -21.54 -0.77 15.64
C GLY A 58 -20.47 -1.56 14.87
N LYS A 59 -20.83 -2.05 13.68
CA LYS A 59 -19.91 -2.78 12.79
C LYS A 59 -18.79 -1.88 12.26
N ILE A 60 -19.11 -0.62 11.93
CA ILE A 60 -18.10 0.35 11.48
C ILE A 60 -17.05 0.58 12.57
N ILE A 61 -17.48 0.70 13.85
CA ILE A 61 -16.55 0.85 14.98
C ILE A 61 -15.74 -0.44 15.20
N GLU A 62 -16.38 -1.61 15.14
CA GLU A 62 -15.72 -2.91 15.28
C GLU A 62 -14.61 -3.12 14.23
N LEU A 63 -14.89 -2.75 12.98
CA LEU A 63 -13.97 -2.84 11.85
C LEU A 63 -13.01 -1.64 11.73
N GLN A 64 -12.92 -0.81 12.78
CA GLN A 64 -11.99 0.33 12.84
C GLN A 64 -12.14 1.28 11.65
N GLY A 65 -13.36 1.47 11.16
CA GLY A 65 -13.67 2.36 10.05
C GLY A 65 -13.45 1.78 8.66
N ASP A 66 -13.09 0.49 8.51
CA ASP A 66 -13.14 -0.18 7.21
C ASP A 66 -14.57 -0.68 6.95
N ILE A 67 -15.20 -0.16 5.89
CA ILE A 67 -16.57 -0.49 5.53
C ILE A 67 -16.68 -1.49 4.37
N SER A 68 -15.55 -1.93 3.82
CA SER A 68 -15.51 -2.79 2.64
C SER A 68 -16.25 -4.13 2.84
N SER A 69 -16.22 -4.69 4.04
CA SER A 69 -16.83 -5.97 4.40
C SER A 69 -18.27 -5.88 4.93
N ILE A 70 -18.87 -4.68 4.98
CA ILE A 70 -20.22 -4.49 5.52
C ILE A 70 -21.25 -4.58 4.38
N ASP A 71 -21.88 -5.75 4.21
CA ASP A 71 -22.84 -6.01 3.12
C ASP A 71 -24.09 -5.14 3.17
N GLN A 72 -24.47 -4.64 4.36
CA GLN A 72 -25.60 -3.72 4.50
C GLN A 72 -25.35 -2.37 3.81
N ILE A 73 -24.10 -2.00 3.56
CA ILE A 73 -23.73 -0.73 2.94
C ILE A 73 -23.65 -0.93 1.41
N PRO A 74 -24.38 -0.14 0.61
CA PRO A 74 -24.34 -0.23 -0.85
C PRO A 74 -22.91 -0.12 -1.42
N LEU A 75 -22.67 -0.80 -2.53
CA LEU A 75 -21.33 -0.85 -3.15
C LEU A 75 -20.78 0.55 -3.49
N HIS A 76 -21.60 1.43 -4.06
CA HIS A 76 -21.17 2.79 -4.42
C HIS A 76 -20.67 3.59 -3.21
N ILE A 77 -21.28 3.42 -2.03
CA ILE A 77 -20.83 4.04 -0.78
C ILE A 77 -19.49 3.45 -0.34
N ARG A 78 -19.37 2.10 -0.38
CA ARG A 78 -18.11 1.41 -0.07
C ARG A 78 -16.96 1.84 -0.97
N GLU A 79 -17.25 2.15 -2.23
CA GLU A 79 -16.27 2.61 -3.19
C GLU A 79 -15.80 4.05 -2.94
N ILE A 80 -16.70 4.94 -2.51
CA ILE A 80 -16.39 6.34 -2.18
C ILE A 80 -15.58 6.44 -0.88
N TYR A 81 -15.95 5.68 0.15
CA TYR A 81 -15.35 5.78 1.49
C TYR A 81 -14.29 4.71 1.78
N LYS A 82 -13.50 4.35 0.77
CA LYS A 82 -12.31 3.51 0.98
C LYS A 82 -11.35 4.16 1.98
N THR A 83 -10.73 3.34 2.81
CA THR A 83 -9.66 3.78 3.72
C THR A 83 -8.31 3.78 3.00
N SER A 84 -7.29 4.45 3.53
CA SER A 84 -5.97 4.51 2.89
C SER A 84 -5.36 3.12 2.63
N PHE A 85 -5.63 2.13 3.48
CA PHE A 85 -5.15 0.75 3.26
C PHE A 85 -6.02 -0.07 2.30
N SER A 86 -7.22 0.40 1.97
CA SER A 86 -8.12 -0.28 1.01
C SER A 86 -7.94 0.25 -0.42
N VAL A 87 -7.22 1.36 -0.59
CA VAL A 87 -6.94 1.97 -1.89
C VAL A 87 -5.69 1.34 -2.50
N SER A 88 -5.72 1.06 -3.80
CA SER A 88 -4.56 0.52 -4.51
C SER A 88 -3.35 1.45 -4.37
N PRO A 89 -2.15 0.91 -4.02
CA PRO A 89 -0.94 1.71 -3.93
C PRO A 89 -0.60 2.44 -5.24
N TYR A 90 -0.90 1.80 -6.37
CA TYR A 90 -0.71 2.40 -7.69
C TYR A 90 -1.59 3.62 -7.93
N ALA A 91 -2.78 3.69 -7.32
CA ALA A 91 -3.64 4.86 -7.42
C ALA A 91 -3.01 6.10 -6.77
N PHE A 92 -2.28 5.92 -5.66
CA PHE A 92 -1.53 7.02 -5.02
C PHE A 92 -0.46 7.59 -5.94
N ILE A 93 0.30 6.70 -6.58
CA ILE A 93 1.32 7.07 -7.56
C ILE A 93 0.68 7.80 -8.73
N GLU A 94 -0.42 7.26 -9.23
CA GLU A 94 -1.10 7.74 -10.43
C GLU A 94 -1.69 9.13 -10.26
N VAL A 95 -2.28 9.41 -9.09
CA VAL A 95 -2.75 10.75 -8.71
C VAL A 95 -1.57 11.71 -8.53
N ALA A 96 -0.53 11.28 -7.81
CA ALA A 96 0.61 12.16 -7.54
C ALA A 96 1.42 12.46 -8.81
N ALA A 97 1.59 11.50 -9.72
CA ALA A 97 2.32 11.70 -10.97
C ALA A 97 1.61 12.70 -11.88
N ARG A 98 0.27 12.65 -11.95
CA ARG A 98 -0.51 13.68 -12.66
C ARG A 98 -0.40 15.05 -12.00
N ALA A 99 -0.49 15.11 -10.67
CA ALA A 99 -0.33 16.37 -9.95
C ALA A 99 1.08 16.97 -10.12
N GLN A 100 2.12 16.13 -10.15
CA GLN A 100 3.53 16.52 -10.24
C GLN A 100 3.85 17.34 -11.50
N LYS A 101 3.07 17.19 -12.58
CA LYS A 101 3.19 17.93 -13.84
C LYS A 101 2.97 19.43 -13.67
N TRP A 102 2.16 19.80 -12.67
CA TRP A 102 1.78 21.17 -12.37
C TRP A 102 2.49 21.72 -11.11
N VAL A 103 3.36 20.92 -10.48
CA VAL A 103 4.09 21.24 -9.25
C VAL A 103 5.57 21.44 -9.59
N ASP A 104 6.07 22.66 -9.49
CA ASP A 104 7.47 23.00 -9.82
C ASP A 104 8.49 22.37 -8.85
N GLN A 105 8.14 22.20 -7.57
CA GLN A 105 8.89 21.45 -6.56
C GLN A 105 8.35 20.02 -6.48
N ALA A 106 7.97 19.53 -5.31
CA ALA A 106 7.56 18.14 -5.08
C ALA A 106 6.30 18.01 -4.22
N LEU A 107 5.82 16.78 -4.04
CA LEU A 107 4.68 16.43 -3.19
C LEU A 107 5.12 15.48 -2.07
N SER A 108 4.72 15.76 -0.84
CA SER A 108 4.86 14.83 0.29
C SER A 108 3.85 13.69 0.20
N ARG A 109 4.12 12.73 -0.69
CA ARG A 109 3.24 11.59 -1.01
C ARG A 109 3.46 10.43 -0.05
N ASN A 110 2.54 10.20 0.89
CA ASN A 110 2.53 9.00 1.71
C ASN A 110 2.05 7.78 0.91
N MET A 111 2.57 6.61 1.26
CA MET A 111 2.19 5.31 0.73
C MET A 111 1.59 4.44 1.84
N TYR A 112 0.57 3.66 1.50
CA TYR A 112 -0.10 2.76 2.43
C TYR A 112 -0.15 1.37 1.81
N LEU A 113 0.47 0.40 2.47
CA LEU A 113 0.48 -1.00 2.03
C LEU A 113 -0.13 -1.90 3.10
N ASP A 114 -0.95 -2.85 2.67
CA ASP A 114 -1.52 -3.90 3.50
C ASP A 114 -0.65 -5.18 3.52
N ASP A 115 0.04 -5.45 2.41
CA ASP A 115 1.01 -6.53 2.24
C ASP A 115 2.45 -6.06 2.55
N ARG A 116 3.31 -6.97 3.00
CA ARG A 116 4.76 -6.79 3.28
C ARG A 116 5.66 -7.47 2.26
N ASP A 117 5.11 -7.92 1.14
CA ASP A 117 5.87 -8.46 0.02
C ASP A 117 6.84 -7.40 -0.54
N ILE A 118 8.13 -7.72 -0.47
CA ILE A 118 9.23 -6.84 -0.87
C ILE A 118 9.21 -6.63 -2.39
N GLU A 119 8.93 -7.68 -3.17
CA GLU A 119 8.93 -7.61 -4.63
C GLU A 119 7.82 -6.65 -5.10
N LYS A 120 6.60 -6.82 -4.57
CA LYS A 120 5.50 -5.89 -4.84
C LYS A 120 5.84 -4.46 -4.41
N THR A 121 6.48 -4.30 -3.26
CA THR A 121 6.89 -2.98 -2.76
C THR A 121 7.87 -2.32 -3.74
N MET A 122 8.88 -3.05 -4.21
CA MET A 122 9.82 -2.55 -5.20
C MET A 122 9.13 -2.17 -6.52
N ASP A 123 8.20 -3.00 -7.01
CA ASP A 123 7.43 -2.70 -8.23
C ASP A 123 6.62 -1.41 -8.10
N ILE A 124 6.02 -1.16 -6.93
CA ILE A 124 5.29 0.07 -6.63
C ILE A 124 6.24 1.28 -6.71
N TYR A 125 7.39 1.24 -6.05
CA TYR A 125 8.34 2.35 -6.09
C TYR A 125 8.94 2.57 -7.48
N PHE A 126 9.27 1.50 -8.21
CA PHE A 126 9.72 1.61 -9.60
C PHE A 126 8.63 2.18 -10.52
N SER A 127 7.36 1.85 -10.29
CA SER A 127 6.24 2.48 -11.01
C SER A 127 6.19 3.99 -10.76
N GLY A 128 6.41 4.43 -9.52
CA GLY A 128 6.53 5.85 -9.17
C GLY A 128 7.67 6.56 -9.91
N TRP A 129 8.85 5.94 -9.92
CA TRP A 129 10.02 6.45 -10.65
C TRP A 129 9.76 6.55 -12.16
N ARG A 130 9.25 5.48 -12.79
CA ARG A 130 8.91 5.48 -14.23
C ARG A 130 7.88 6.55 -14.61
N LYS A 131 6.98 6.90 -13.69
CA LYS A 131 5.95 7.95 -13.87
C LYS A 131 6.45 9.36 -13.56
N GLY A 132 7.73 9.54 -13.21
CA GLY A 132 8.35 10.84 -12.98
C GLY A 132 7.98 11.50 -11.66
N LEU A 133 7.60 10.72 -10.63
CA LEU A 133 7.47 11.26 -9.28
C LEU A 133 8.82 11.71 -8.75
N LYS A 134 8.88 12.93 -8.21
CA LYS A 134 10.10 13.47 -7.62
C LYS A 134 10.36 12.95 -6.21
N SER A 135 9.31 12.61 -5.46
CA SER A 135 9.42 12.12 -4.08
C SER A 135 8.27 11.23 -3.66
N THR A 136 8.60 10.27 -2.80
CA THR A 136 7.69 9.60 -1.87
C THR A 136 8.07 10.00 -0.45
N TYR A 137 7.14 9.91 0.51
CA TYR A 137 7.37 10.31 1.89
C TYR A 137 7.38 9.12 2.84
N TYR A 138 6.37 8.94 3.69
CA TYR A 138 6.30 7.76 4.56
C TYR A 138 5.68 6.55 3.87
N LEU A 139 6.21 5.38 4.19
CA LEU A 139 5.55 4.11 3.98
C LEU A 139 4.84 3.69 5.27
N HIS A 140 3.52 3.65 5.23
CA HIS A 140 2.69 3.11 6.30
C HIS A 140 2.33 1.66 6.00
N MET A 141 2.66 0.76 6.92
CA MET A 141 2.31 -0.65 6.83
C MET A 141 1.12 -0.96 7.73
N LYS A 142 0.12 -1.67 7.21
CA LYS A 142 -1.03 -2.10 8.00
C LYS A 142 -0.55 -3.03 9.14
N PRO A 143 -0.91 -2.77 10.40
CA PRO A 143 -0.56 -3.66 11.52
C PRO A 143 -1.13 -5.07 11.30
N ARG A 144 -0.34 -6.11 11.62
CA ARG A 144 -0.81 -7.52 11.55
C ARG A 144 -1.80 -7.87 12.66
N HIS A 145 -1.64 -7.24 13.82
CA HIS A 145 -2.47 -7.45 14.98
C HIS A 145 -3.12 -6.14 15.38
N THR A 146 -4.42 -6.20 15.61
CA THR A 146 -5.21 -5.08 16.12
C THR A 146 -5.57 -5.35 17.57
N ALA A 147 -5.36 -4.37 18.45
CA ALA A 147 -5.86 -4.44 19.81
C ALA A 147 -7.39 -4.44 19.82
N GLU A 148 -7.97 -5.23 20.71
CA GLU A 148 -9.40 -5.26 20.94
C GLU A 148 -9.91 -3.91 21.44
N GLN A 149 -10.97 -3.40 20.83
CA GLN A 149 -11.54 -2.11 21.18
C GLN A 149 -12.42 -2.24 22.42
N SER A 150 -12.11 -1.48 23.47
CA SER A 150 -12.91 -1.46 24.71
C SER A 150 -14.31 -0.85 24.54
N THR A 151 -14.59 -0.24 23.39
CA THR A 151 -15.85 0.46 23.08
C THR A 151 -16.93 -0.45 22.50
N VAL A 152 -16.60 -1.72 22.18
CA VAL A 152 -17.55 -2.67 21.60
C VAL A 152 -17.61 -3.90 22.51
N ALA A 153 -18.82 -4.34 22.87
CA ALA A 153 -19.02 -5.60 23.55
C ALA A 153 -18.77 -6.75 22.55
N VAL A 154 -17.54 -7.27 22.50
CA VAL A 154 -17.18 -8.37 21.61
C VAL A 154 -17.46 -9.69 22.30
N ASN A 155 -18.55 -10.36 21.94
CA ASN A 155 -18.86 -11.67 22.51
C ASN A 155 -18.08 -12.77 21.76
N LYS A 156 -16.81 -12.95 22.14
CA LYS A 156 -15.90 -13.94 21.52
C LYS A 156 -16.45 -15.37 21.53
N SER A 157 -17.23 -15.70 22.56
CA SER A 157 -17.85 -17.03 22.71
C SER A 157 -18.87 -17.36 21.61
N ALA A 158 -19.48 -16.34 21.00
CA ALA A 158 -20.39 -16.50 19.87
C ALA A 158 -19.65 -16.64 18.53
N LYS A 159 -18.49 -15.97 18.38
CA LYS A 159 -17.66 -15.98 17.14
C LYS A 159 -16.77 -17.22 17.00
N LEU A 160 -16.21 -17.74 18.10
CA LEU A 160 -15.31 -18.91 18.04
C LEU A 160 -16.03 -20.26 17.92
N GLY A 161 -17.37 -20.29 17.98
CA GLY A 161 -18.10 -21.53 18.16
C GLY A 161 -17.81 -22.13 19.55
N LYS A 162 -18.74 -22.93 20.06
CA LYS A 162 -18.63 -23.58 21.38
C LYS A 162 -17.65 -24.76 21.34
N THR A 163 -16.42 -24.56 20.87
CA THR A 163 -15.34 -25.53 21.05
C THR A 163 -14.34 -24.94 22.03
N GLY A 164 -14.68 -25.05 23.31
CA GLY A 164 -13.71 -24.81 24.37
C GLY A 164 -12.54 -25.81 24.28
N PHE A 165 -11.42 -25.44 24.90
CA PHE A 165 -10.18 -26.23 25.03
C PHE A 165 -10.37 -27.68 25.52
N ALA A 166 -11.56 -28.04 26.03
CA ALA A 166 -11.91 -29.39 26.46
C ALA A 166 -12.05 -30.43 25.32
N SER A 167 -12.09 -30.00 24.06
CA SER A 167 -12.18 -30.91 22.90
C SER A 167 -10.83 -31.45 22.41
N VAL A 168 -9.71 -30.85 22.84
CA VAL A 168 -8.36 -31.25 22.41
C VAL A 168 -7.84 -32.49 23.18
N PHE A 169 -8.43 -32.84 24.32
CA PHE A 169 -7.95 -33.93 25.18
C PHE A 169 -8.69 -35.26 25.03
N ARG A 170 -9.55 -35.41 24.01
CA ARG A 170 -10.26 -36.68 23.77
C ARG A 170 -10.07 -37.14 22.34
N LYS A 171 -8.87 -37.67 22.04
CA LYS A 171 -8.67 -38.96 21.34
C LYS A 171 -7.17 -39.23 21.19
N SER A 172 -6.57 -39.93 22.15
CA SER A 172 -5.30 -40.63 21.95
C SER A 172 -5.62 -42.10 21.64
N GLU A 173 -5.64 -42.47 20.36
CA GLU A 173 -5.44 -43.86 19.94
C GLU A 173 -3.92 -44.06 19.77
N GLU A 174 -3.40 -45.06 20.48
CA GLU A 174 -1.98 -45.40 20.59
C GLU A 174 -1.44 -45.97 19.26
N VAL A 175 -0.25 -45.52 18.85
CA VAL A 175 0.61 -46.25 17.90
C VAL A 175 2.02 -46.27 18.48
N PRO A 176 2.65 -47.45 18.64
CA PRO A 176 3.92 -47.57 19.36
C PRO A 176 5.12 -47.08 18.51
N MET A 177 6.07 -46.45 19.21
CA MET A 177 7.31 -45.89 18.68
C MET A 177 8.43 -46.95 18.74
N GLN A 178 9.06 -47.26 17.60
CA GLN A 178 10.29 -48.07 17.57
C GLN A 178 11.51 -47.19 17.88
N ILE A 179 12.23 -47.56 18.94
CA ILE A 179 13.48 -46.96 19.39
C ILE A 179 14.62 -47.60 18.57
N ASN A 180 15.52 -46.79 18.01
CA ASN A 180 16.80 -47.29 17.52
C ASN A 180 17.93 -46.57 18.29
N GLU A 181 18.75 -47.38 18.96
CA GLU A 181 19.88 -46.96 19.79
C GLU A 181 21.06 -46.50 18.94
N GLN A 182 21.57 -45.30 19.20
CA GLN A 182 23.00 -45.01 19.02
C GLN A 182 23.54 -44.26 20.25
N ARG A 183 24.64 -44.79 20.76
CA ARG A 183 25.24 -44.53 22.06
C ARG A 183 26.34 -43.46 21.96
N VAL A 184 26.15 -42.41 22.77
CA VAL A 184 27.10 -41.67 23.65
C VAL A 184 28.48 -41.29 23.12
N GLU A 185 28.81 -39.99 23.25
CA GLU A 185 29.99 -39.55 24.03
C GLU A 185 29.70 -38.20 24.73
N GLU A 186 29.91 -38.17 26.05
CA GLU A 186 29.81 -37.02 26.96
C GLU A 186 31.05 -36.13 26.88
N VAL A 187 30.89 -34.81 26.99
CA VAL A 187 31.93 -33.94 27.54
C VAL A 187 31.31 -33.02 28.60
N VAL A 188 31.87 -33.15 29.80
CA VAL A 188 31.54 -32.48 31.07
C VAL A 188 31.81 -30.97 30.99
N GLY A 189 30.88 -30.19 31.55
CA GLY A 189 30.85 -28.74 31.43
C GLY A 189 31.68 -27.94 32.44
N VAL A 190 31.56 -26.62 32.36
CA VAL A 190 31.86 -25.65 33.43
C VAL A 190 30.94 -24.43 33.25
N THR A 191 30.18 -24.11 34.31
CA THR A 191 29.51 -22.83 34.55
C THR A 191 30.53 -21.73 34.83
N LYS A 192 30.42 -20.56 34.18
CA LYS A 192 30.90 -19.29 34.74
C LYS A 192 30.02 -18.11 34.33
N GLU A 193 29.99 -17.16 35.25
CA GLU A 193 29.07 -16.06 35.46
C GLU A 193 29.14 -14.96 34.39
N ALA A 194 28.06 -14.20 34.34
CA ALA A 194 27.92 -12.96 33.61
C ALA A 194 28.80 -11.86 34.22
N SER A 195 29.62 -11.22 33.39
CA SER A 195 30.14 -9.88 33.62
C SER A 195 29.90 -9.05 32.36
N GLN A 196 29.21 -7.92 32.55
CA GLN A 196 28.98 -6.90 31.55
C GLN A 196 30.30 -6.22 31.18
N GLU A 197 30.68 -6.27 29.91
CA GLU A 197 31.76 -5.46 29.37
C GLU A 197 31.21 -4.72 28.13
N SER A 198 31.23 -3.40 28.20
CA SER A 198 30.77 -2.49 27.16
C SER A 198 31.74 -2.51 25.98
N VAL A 199 31.29 -3.02 24.83
CA VAL A 199 32.04 -2.97 23.58
C VAL A 199 31.76 -1.63 22.90
N GLU A 200 32.77 -0.75 22.86
CA GLU A 200 32.78 0.44 22.00
C GLU A 200 33.00 0.04 20.54
N LEU A 201 32.15 0.56 19.65
CA LEU A 201 32.26 0.38 18.20
C LEU A 201 33.35 1.30 17.64
N PRO A 202 34.28 0.81 16.79
CA PRO A 202 35.24 1.69 16.12
C PRO A 202 34.51 2.62 15.14
N GLN A 203 34.79 3.92 15.24
CA GLN A 203 34.40 4.89 14.21
C GLN A 203 35.44 4.83 13.08
N GLU A 204 35.04 4.44 11.88
CA GLU A 204 35.86 4.61 10.68
C GLU A 204 35.69 6.03 10.13
N GLU A 205 36.81 6.76 10.05
CA GLU A 205 36.90 8.04 9.35
C GLU A 205 36.78 7.84 7.83
N ILE A 206 35.80 8.51 7.23
CA ILE A 206 35.64 8.58 5.78
C ILE A 206 36.74 9.52 5.25
N THR A 207 37.73 8.97 4.56
CA THR A 207 38.69 9.75 3.78
C THR A 207 38.17 9.93 2.35
N ASP A 208 38.15 11.18 1.89
CA ASP A 208 37.71 11.59 0.54
C ASP A 208 38.48 10.86 -0.56
N GLN A 209 37.79 10.02 -1.34
CA GLN A 209 38.34 9.46 -2.58
C GLN A 209 37.91 10.30 -3.78
N LYS A 210 38.90 10.78 -4.55
CA LYS A 210 38.71 11.48 -5.83
C LYS A 210 38.04 10.58 -6.89
N PRO A 211 37.27 11.15 -7.84
CA PRO A 211 36.63 10.37 -8.91
C PRO A 211 37.65 9.74 -9.85
N ILE A 212 37.44 8.47 -10.20
CA ILE A 212 38.20 7.74 -11.22
C ILE A 212 37.49 7.96 -12.56
N GLU A 213 38.14 8.65 -13.49
CA GLU A 213 37.71 8.81 -14.88
C GLU A 213 38.56 7.90 -15.78
N GLU A 214 38.10 6.69 -16.14
CA GLU A 214 38.56 5.99 -17.37
C GLU A 214 37.46 5.05 -17.93
N PRO A 215 37.23 5.01 -19.26
CA PRO A 215 36.18 4.21 -19.88
C PRO A 215 36.55 2.72 -20.01
N ILE A 216 35.65 1.84 -19.60
CA ILE A 216 35.84 0.38 -19.68
C ILE A 216 35.71 -0.11 -21.13
N SER A 217 36.81 -0.64 -21.65
CA SER A 217 36.97 -1.26 -22.98
C SER A 217 36.13 -2.54 -23.14
N THR A 218 35.27 -2.57 -24.15
CA THR A 218 34.56 -3.77 -24.62
C THR A 218 35.48 -4.70 -25.42
N LYS A 219 36.01 -5.74 -24.78
CA LYS A 219 36.50 -6.94 -25.50
C LYS A 219 36.25 -8.21 -24.69
N GLY A 220 35.44 -9.10 -25.26
CA GLY A 220 35.44 -10.52 -24.92
C GLY A 220 34.15 -11.06 -24.29
N PHE A 221 33.09 -11.24 -25.09
CA PHE A 221 32.08 -12.25 -24.79
C PHE A 221 31.82 -13.08 -26.05
N GLY A 222 31.98 -14.40 -25.90
CA GLY A 222 31.92 -15.39 -26.96
C GLY A 222 30.53 -15.56 -27.56
N MET A 223 30.51 -15.95 -28.83
CA MET A 223 29.31 -16.30 -29.59
C MET A 223 28.53 -17.44 -28.91
N VAL A 224 27.31 -17.14 -28.48
CA VAL A 224 26.28 -18.16 -28.23
C VAL A 224 25.48 -18.33 -29.52
N LYS A 225 25.49 -19.55 -30.07
CA LYS A 225 24.81 -19.92 -31.30
C LYS A 225 23.29 -19.79 -31.15
N THR A 226 22.69 -18.94 -31.97
CA THR A 226 21.24 -18.86 -32.20
C THR A 226 20.75 -20.17 -32.79
N VAL A 227 19.94 -20.92 -32.03
CA VAL A 227 19.11 -22.01 -32.56
C VAL A 227 17.66 -21.53 -32.54
N SER A 228 16.97 -21.73 -33.66
CA SER A 228 15.56 -21.42 -33.94
C SER A 228 15.27 -20.04 -34.55
N GLN A 229 15.62 -19.90 -35.83
CA GLN A 229 15.00 -18.91 -36.73
C GLN A 229 14.10 -19.55 -37.81
N GLN A 230 13.82 -20.85 -37.74
CA GLN A 230 13.10 -21.56 -38.82
C GLN A 230 11.64 -21.95 -38.52
N ILE A 231 11.08 -21.61 -37.35
CA ILE A 231 9.69 -21.97 -37.01
C ILE A 231 8.68 -20.81 -37.16
N PHE A 232 9.12 -19.57 -37.39
CA PHE A 232 8.21 -18.42 -37.51
C PHE A 232 8.16 -17.74 -38.90
N SER A 233 8.66 -18.39 -39.95
CA SER A 233 8.66 -17.81 -41.31
C SER A 233 7.29 -17.76 -42.01
N LYS A 234 6.22 -18.29 -41.39
CA LYS A 234 4.87 -18.34 -41.99
C LYS A 234 3.75 -17.70 -41.15
N VAL A 235 4.09 -16.98 -40.07
CA VAL A 235 3.09 -16.19 -39.33
C VAL A 235 3.41 -14.72 -39.53
N GLN A 236 2.84 -14.15 -40.59
CA GLN A 236 2.87 -12.71 -40.80
C GLN A 236 1.71 -12.13 -40.00
N THR A 237 1.93 -11.88 -38.70
CA THR A 237 1.03 -11.02 -37.93
C THR A 237 1.14 -9.64 -38.52
N GLN A 238 0.15 -9.23 -39.31
CA GLN A 238 -0.11 -7.82 -39.51
C GLN A 238 -0.52 -7.29 -38.12
N LEU A 239 0.42 -6.65 -37.42
CA LEU A 239 0.01 -5.74 -36.37
C LEU A 239 -0.85 -4.67 -37.07
N PRO A 240 -2.09 -4.42 -36.62
CA PRO A 240 -2.78 -3.23 -37.07
C PRO A 240 -1.84 -2.05 -36.81
N GLU A 241 -1.62 -1.21 -37.82
CA GLU A 241 -0.97 0.07 -37.59
C GLU A 241 -1.66 0.73 -36.39
N PRO A 242 -0.93 1.35 -35.47
CA PRO A 242 -1.57 2.03 -34.35
C PRO A 242 -2.54 3.01 -34.97
N GLU A 243 -3.85 2.75 -34.82
CA GLU A 243 -4.85 3.73 -35.12
C GLU A 243 -4.39 4.96 -34.35
N LYS A 244 -4.11 6.04 -35.08
CA LYS A 244 -3.95 7.35 -34.46
C LYS A 244 -5.33 7.67 -33.91
N GLU A 245 -5.65 7.12 -32.74
CA GLU A 245 -6.73 7.59 -31.92
C GLU A 245 -6.41 9.06 -31.69
N ASN A 246 -7.10 9.91 -32.44
CA ASN A 246 -7.21 11.31 -32.09
C ASN A 246 -7.84 11.31 -30.69
N HIS A 247 -7.01 11.32 -29.65
CA HIS A 247 -7.43 11.54 -28.27
C HIS A 247 -7.92 12.99 -28.19
N GLU A 248 -9.10 13.25 -28.75
CA GLU A 248 -9.79 14.50 -28.52
C GLU A 248 -10.22 14.49 -27.05
N HIS A 249 -9.41 15.14 -26.21
CA HIS A 249 -9.65 15.33 -24.77
C HIS A 249 -10.84 16.26 -24.54
N TYR A 250 -12.05 15.84 -24.90
CA TYR A 250 -13.26 16.50 -24.45
C TYR A 250 -14.30 15.51 -23.94
N GLN A 251 -14.97 15.88 -22.87
CA GLN A 251 -16.23 15.27 -22.48
C GLN A 251 -17.37 16.16 -22.93
N THR A 252 -18.41 15.53 -23.46
CA THR A 252 -19.64 16.23 -23.83
C THR A 252 -20.57 16.24 -22.63
N LYS A 253 -20.94 17.44 -22.15
CA LYS A 253 -21.89 17.61 -21.05
C LYS A 253 -23.10 18.39 -21.54
N ILE A 254 -24.29 17.88 -21.27
CA ILE A 254 -25.54 18.57 -21.59
C ILE A 254 -26.00 19.32 -20.34
N ILE A 255 -26.10 20.65 -20.45
CA ILE A 255 -26.62 21.54 -19.39
C ILE A 255 -27.73 22.37 -20.03
N GLU A 256 -28.95 22.30 -19.46
CA GLU A 256 -30.13 23.03 -19.96
C GLU A 256 -30.43 22.81 -21.46
N GLY A 257 -30.26 21.57 -21.94
CA GLY A 257 -30.50 21.22 -23.35
C GLY A 257 -29.43 21.72 -24.33
N LYS A 258 -28.37 22.38 -23.86
CA LYS A 258 -27.21 22.78 -24.67
C LYS A 258 -26.04 21.84 -24.42
N THR A 259 -25.39 21.46 -25.52
CA THR A 259 -24.25 20.54 -25.54
C THR A 259 -22.95 21.34 -25.41
N TYR A 260 -22.22 21.14 -24.32
CA TYR A 260 -20.91 21.76 -24.08
C TYR A 260 -19.80 20.73 -24.29
N LYS A 261 -18.81 21.06 -25.13
CA LYS A 261 -17.55 20.32 -25.20
C LYS A 261 -16.62 20.86 -24.12
N ILE A 262 -16.43 20.08 -23.05
CA ILE A 262 -15.51 20.42 -21.96
C ILE A 262 -14.15 19.84 -22.32
N HIS A 263 -13.21 20.69 -22.73
CA HIS A 263 -11.84 20.28 -22.94
C HIS A 263 -11.23 19.85 -21.59
N MET A 264 -10.83 18.58 -21.51
CA MET A 264 -10.06 18.09 -20.38
C MET A 264 -8.61 18.58 -20.53
N PRO A 265 -7.93 18.95 -19.44
CA PRO A 265 -6.53 19.33 -19.51
C PRO A 265 -5.73 18.16 -20.11
N SER A 266 -5.20 18.37 -21.32
CA SER A 266 -4.37 17.37 -22.00
C SER A 266 -3.10 17.18 -21.19
N ASP A 267 -2.75 15.92 -20.91
CA ASP A 267 -1.54 15.59 -20.20
C ASP A 267 -0.31 16.00 -21.04
N PRO A 268 0.57 16.89 -20.55
CA PRO A 268 1.76 17.30 -21.31
C PRO A 268 2.63 16.10 -21.74
N GLN A 269 2.67 15.03 -20.93
CA GLN A 269 3.48 13.83 -21.22
C GLN A 269 2.86 12.90 -22.27
N GLU A 270 1.56 13.00 -22.58
CA GLU A 270 0.97 12.22 -23.68
C GLU A 270 1.51 12.68 -25.05
N LYS A 271 2.06 13.90 -25.13
CA LYS A 271 2.74 14.41 -26.32
C LYS A 271 4.24 14.09 -26.35
N PHE A 272 4.82 13.73 -25.21
CA PHE A 272 6.23 13.34 -25.12
C PHE A 272 6.33 11.82 -25.20
N LEU A 273 6.35 11.30 -26.43
CA LEU A 273 7.08 10.05 -26.67
C LEU A 273 8.52 10.33 -26.25
N CYS A 274 8.96 9.72 -25.17
CA CYS A 274 10.34 9.84 -24.72
C CYS A 274 11.24 9.22 -25.80
N ASP A 275 11.94 10.05 -26.56
CA ASP A 275 12.90 9.62 -27.59
C ASP A 275 14.06 8.76 -27.00
N GLY A 276 14.18 8.66 -25.67
CA GLY A 276 15.15 7.83 -24.97
C GLY A 276 14.61 6.57 -24.28
N CYS A 277 13.35 6.18 -24.53
CA CYS A 277 12.75 4.95 -23.96
C CYS A 277 12.58 3.81 -24.99
N GLN A 278 13.34 3.81 -26.09
CA GLN A 278 13.47 2.66 -27.00
C GLN A 278 14.75 1.87 -26.72
#